data_AF-A0A8H5FQ91-F1
#
_entry.id   AF-A0A8H5FQ91-F1
#
_cell.length_a   1.000
_cell.length_b   1.000
_cell.length_c   1.000
_cell.angle_alpha   90.00
_cell.angle_beta   90.00
_cell.angle_gamma   90.00
#
_symmetry.space_group_name_H-M   'P 1'
#
loop_
_entity.id
_entity.type
_entity.pdbx_description
1 polymer ?
#
loop_
_entity_poly.entity_id
_entity_poly.type
_entity_poly.pdbx_seq_one_letter_code
_entity_poly.pdbx_strand_id
1 'polypeptide(L)'
;MTASTQYSRYKIQSSDVLQDARTNVIDETSEKVVWYKERFLGDDEIIEHLVHSPTQSIHWTIHRPARKGWYIRIRSPSFPPGVFIPLLPVQKRGRDEKGGIWDDGAVIDGSLGFRTRVIDGKPSAGSSSSSTMTRMSTTALVHSYPPTPPPPPTLSLTPASPPPSLSSYSLDEPISTLASSSSMTLLGHSTDTLLLPPSSSSSSSPTIAEFLLSPTTASTNPSTEGLLSRALKAFKYYTASTDIISNGYSFTLSRVIIQAPPPPLHVALAAAAPGSGSILPTTMSPSLSGTGTGPPPPASGTPSSSLSSTPTPPSVSASESASPSPPLRKLRSPIPLLTFTDLTPAFNISGSLSGSLVVDKREAEVLGIEQSFWVAVGLVYVGFLEERGSYLASLGD
;
A
#
# COMPACT_ATOMS: atom_id res chain seq x y z
N MET A 1 -29.16 -15.59 -14.64
CA MET A 1 -27.85 -15.42 -14.00
C MET A 1 -27.16 -14.25 -14.69
N THR A 2 -27.10 -13.08 -14.05
CA THR A 2 -26.32 -11.95 -14.56
C THR A 2 -24.85 -12.26 -14.32
N ALA A 3 -24.02 -12.24 -15.36
CA ALA A 3 -22.59 -12.44 -15.20
C ALA A 3 -22.04 -11.33 -14.30
N SER A 4 -21.52 -11.68 -13.12
CA SER A 4 -20.87 -10.71 -12.23
C SER A 4 -19.69 -10.09 -12.97
N THR A 5 -19.67 -8.77 -13.09
CA THR A 5 -18.52 -8.08 -13.68
C THR A 5 -17.27 -8.32 -12.83
N GLN A 6 -16.18 -8.75 -13.46
CA GLN A 6 -14.88 -8.95 -12.81
C GLN A 6 -14.36 -7.65 -12.16
N TYR A 7 -14.79 -6.51 -12.66
CA TYR A 7 -14.33 -5.20 -12.23
C TYR A 7 -15.45 -4.44 -11.51
N SER A 8 -15.08 -3.73 -10.44
CA SER A 8 -15.87 -2.59 -9.95
C SER A 8 -15.38 -1.34 -10.65
N ARG A 9 -16.33 -0.49 -11.05
CA ARG A 9 -16.02 0.79 -11.68
C ARG A 9 -16.72 1.91 -10.91
N TYR A 10 -15.96 2.96 -10.65
CA TYR A 10 -16.42 4.13 -9.92
C TYR A 10 -16.12 5.38 -10.71
N LYS A 11 -17.06 6.33 -10.71
CA LYS A 11 -16.83 7.70 -11.16
C LYS A 11 -16.37 8.52 -9.95
N ILE A 12 -15.25 9.21 -10.11
CA ILE A 12 -14.68 10.10 -9.10
C ILE A 12 -15.00 11.52 -9.55
N GLN A 13 -15.57 12.33 -8.66
CA GLN A 13 -15.92 13.71 -8.96
C GLN A 13 -15.65 14.61 -7.75
N SER A 14 -14.82 15.63 -7.90
CA SER A 14 -14.68 16.66 -6.88
C SER A 14 -15.79 17.70 -6.99
N SER A 15 -16.33 18.14 -5.86
CA SER A 15 -17.32 19.21 -5.80
C SER A 15 -16.62 20.57 -5.79
N ASP A 16 -17.08 21.48 -6.66
CA ASP A 16 -16.64 22.88 -6.76
C ASP A 16 -17.36 23.79 -5.73
N VAL A 17 -18.16 23.22 -4.82
CA VAL A 17 -18.83 24.03 -3.80
C VAL A 17 -17.79 24.46 -2.78
N LEU A 18 -17.44 25.75 -2.81
CA LEU A 18 -16.41 26.48 -2.05
C LEU A 18 -16.30 26.19 -0.54
N GLN A 19 -17.22 25.41 0.03
CA GLN A 19 -17.29 25.14 1.47
C GLN A 19 -16.82 23.74 1.87
N ASP A 20 -16.89 22.72 0.98
CA ASP A 20 -16.76 21.33 1.45
C ASP A 20 -15.55 20.56 0.90
N ALA A 21 -14.87 21.05 -0.14
CA ALA A 21 -13.69 20.39 -0.77
C ALA A 21 -13.86 18.85 -0.90
N ARG A 22 -15.07 18.42 -1.26
CA ARG A 22 -15.51 17.03 -1.14
C ARG A 22 -15.25 16.28 -2.44
N THR A 23 -14.78 15.04 -2.33
CA THR A 23 -14.65 14.13 -3.48
C THR A 23 -15.69 13.01 -3.37
N ASN A 24 -16.59 12.90 -4.33
CA ASN A 24 -17.58 11.83 -4.36
C ASN A 24 -17.07 10.63 -5.16
N VAL A 25 -17.37 9.43 -4.65
CA VAL A 25 -17.13 8.14 -5.30
C VAL A 25 -18.49 7.53 -5.63
N ILE A 26 -18.82 7.56 -6.91
CA ILE A 26 -20.12 7.14 -7.44
C ILE A 26 -19.94 5.78 -8.10
N ASP A 27 -20.76 4.79 -7.74
CA ASP A 27 -20.78 3.51 -8.45
C ASP A 27 -21.35 3.72 -9.85
N GLU A 28 -20.58 3.32 -10.88
CA GLU A 28 -20.94 3.55 -12.28
C GLU A 28 -22.23 2.84 -12.68
N THR A 29 -22.57 1.70 -12.04
CA THR A 29 -23.76 0.92 -12.40
C THR A 29 -25.04 1.46 -11.78
N SER A 30 -24.96 2.01 -10.57
CA SER A 30 -26.12 2.50 -9.82
C SER A 30 -26.26 4.02 -9.83
N GLU A 31 -25.21 4.73 -10.23
CA GLU A 31 -25.08 6.20 -10.16
C GLU A 31 -25.28 6.76 -8.74
N LYS A 32 -25.16 5.91 -7.72
CA LYS A 32 -25.27 6.32 -6.32
C LYS A 32 -23.89 6.62 -5.75
N VAL A 33 -23.82 7.66 -4.92
CA VAL A 33 -22.63 7.95 -4.12
C VAL A 33 -22.47 6.85 -3.07
N VAL A 34 -21.43 6.04 -3.21
CA VAL A 34 -21.10 4.95 -2.27
C VAL A 34 -20.20 5.46 -1.16
N TRP A 35 -19.18 6.23 -1.53
CA TRP A 35 -18.30 6.90 -0.57
C TRP A 35 -18.12 8.36 -0.93
N TYR A 36 -17.72 9.15 0.05
CA TYR A 36 -17.22 10.49 -0.18
C TYR A 36 -16.01 10.76 0.70
N LYS A 37 -15.11 11.59 0.21
CA LYS A 37 -13.93 12.06 0.90
C LYS A 37 -14.14 13.50 1.33
N GLU A 38 -13.95 13.78 2.60
CA GLU A 38 -14.01 15.12 3.20
C GLU A 38 -12.65 15.46 3.83
N ARG A 39 -12.28 16.74 3.82
CA ARG A 39 -10.98 17.23 4.28
C ARG A 39 -11.15 18.11 5.52
N PHE A 40 -10.34 17.83 6.54
CA PHE A 40 -10.22 18.61 7.76
C PHE A 40 -8.80 19.14 7.89
N LEU A 41 -8.68 20.42 8.27
CA LEU A 41 -7.41 21.05 8.54
C LEU A 41 -7.17 21.06 10.05
N GLY A 42 -6.22 20.25 10.51
CA GLY A 42 -5.68 20.35 11.87
C GLY A 42 -4.49 21.32 11.93
N ASP A 43 -3.97 21.56 13.14
CA ASP A 43 -2.86 22.49 13.37
C ASP A 43 -1.56 22.10 12.64
N ASP A 44 -1.26 20.79 12.66
CA ASP A 44 -0.03 20.22 12.10
C ASP A 44 -0.27 19.24 10.94
N GLU A 45 -1.51 18.78 10.78
CA GLU A 45 -1.86 17.68 9.87
C GLU A 45 -3.20 17.96 9.17
N ILE A 46 -3.26 17.64 7.88
CA ILE A 46 -4.49 17.57 7.12
C ILE A 46 -5.01 16.14 7.26
N ILE A 47 -6.27 16.01 7.69
CA ILE A 47 -6.92 14.73 7.89
C ILE A 47 -8.05 14.62 6.87
N GLU A 48 -8.02 13.60 6.02
CA GLU A 48 -9.12 13.32 5.10
C GLU A 48 -9.87 12.07 5.54
N HIS A 49 -11.19 12.12 5.61
CA HIS A 49 -12.02 10.96 5.95
C HIS A 49 -12.65 10.39 4.69
N LEU A 50 -12.55 9.07 4.50
CA LEU A 50 -13.37 8.34 3.54
C LEU A 50 -14.60 7.78 4.26
N VAL A 51 -15.75 8.42 4.02
CA VAL A 51 -17.02 8.12 4.67
C VAL A 51 -17.89 7.28 3.73
N HIS A 52 -18.44 6.19 4.25
CA HIS A 52 -19.44 5.40 3.54
C HIS A 52 -20.80 6.11 3.60
N SER A 53 -21.34 6.45 2.43
CA SER A 53 -22.50 7.32 2.30
C SER A 53 -23.78 6.73 2.95
N PRO A 54 -24.15 5.46 2.75
CA PRO A 54 -25.33 4.89 3.39
C PRO A 54 -25.30 4.82 4.92
N THR A 55 -24.13 4.54 5.50
CA THR A 55 -24.00 4.32 6.96
C THR A 55 -23.42 5.51 7.70
N GLN A 56 -22.92 6.52 6.99
CA GLN A 56 -22.21 7.67 7.55
C GLN A 56 -21.03 7.27 8.45
N SER A 57 -20.45 6.09 8.22
CA SER A 57 -19.30 5.59 8.97
C SER A 57 -18.00 5.89 8.26
N ILE A 58 -17.00 6.32 9.02
CA ILE A 58 -15.63 6.50 8.52
C ILE A 58 -15.00 5.11 8.36
N HIS A 59 -14.57 4.75 7.15
CA HIS A 59 -13.87 3.48 6.92
C HIS A 59 -12.35 3.67 6.99
N TRP A 60 -11.88 4.81 6.46
CA TRP A 60 -10.47 5.15 6.37
C TRP A 60 -10.23 6.61 6.69
N THR A 61 -9.12 6.90 7.37
CA THR A 61 -8.59 8.25 7.53
C THR A 61 -7.22 8.35 6.89
N ILE A 62 -6.96 9.50 6.28
CA ILE A 62 -5.74 9.80 5.53
C ILE A 62 -5.09 10.98 6.21
N HIS A 63 -3.80 10.84 6.47
CA HIS A 63 -3.03 11.73 7.34
C HIS A 63 -1.82 12.24 6.57
N ARG A 64 -1.68 13.56 6.46
CA ARG A 64 -0.59 14.22 5.72
C ARG A 64 -0.20 15.57 6.37
N PRO A 65 1.08 15.98 6.34
CA PRO A 65 1.51 17.20 7.01
C PRO A 65 0.88 18.46 6.41
N ALA A 66 0.44 19.41 7.25
CA ALA A 66 -0.16 20.65 6.78
C ALA A 66 0.86 21.70 6.29
N ARG A 67 2.08 21.68 6.85
CA ARG A 67 3.09 22.74 6.61
C ARG A 67 4.36 22.24 5.95
N LYS A 68 5.11 21.37 6.64
CA LYS A 68 6.44 20.93 6.21
C LYS A 68 6.65 19.45 6.52
N GLY A 69 7.32 18.78 5.58
CA GLY A 69 7.63 17.36 5.66
C GLY A 69 6.83 16.57 4.65
N TRP A 70 7.10 15.28 4.61
CA TRP A 70 6.45 14.37 3.68
C TRP A 70 6.16 13.04 4.38
N TYR A 71 4.88 12.78 4.61
CA TYR A 71 4.35 11.45 4.83
C TYR A 71 2.89 11.39 4.38
N ILE A 72 2.44 10.23 3.93
CA ILE A 72 1.03 9.87 3.86
C ILE A 72 0.86 8.61 4.70
N ARG A 73 -0.14 8.62 5.57
CA ARG A 73 -0.53 7.46 6.37
C ARG A 73 -2.01 7.20 6.18
N ILE A 74 -2.36 5.94 5.93
CA ILE A 74 -3.75 5.47 5.88
C ILE A 74 -4.04 4.69 7.16
N ARG A 75 -5.15 5.01 7.83
CA ARG A 75 -5.63 4.34 9.05
C ARG A 75 -7.06 3.87 8.86
N SER A 76 -7.46 2.87 9.63
CA SER A 76 -8.85 2.44 9.78
C SER A 76 -9.24 2.51 11.26
N PRO A 77 -10.49 2.83 11.61
CA PRO A 77 -10.99 2.69 12.98
C PRO A 77 -10.90 1.26 13.53
N SER A 78 -10.79 0.26 12.64
CA SER A 78 -10.59 -1.15 13.01
C SER A 78 -9.15 -1.48 13.42
N PHE A 79 -8.18 -0.61 13.13
CA PHE A 79 -6.78 -0.83 13.47
C PHE A 79 -6.53 -0.56 14.96
N PRO A 80 -5.60 -1.30 15.60
CA PRO A 80 -5.14 -0.94 16.94
C PRO A 80 -4.58 0.50 16.96
N PRO A 81 -4.67 1.19 18.11
CA PRO A 81 -4.09 2.53 18.26
C PRO A 81 -2.62 2.57 17.82
N GLY A 82 -2.27 3.57 17.01
CA GLY A 82 -0.91 3.77 16.50
C GLY A 82 -0.53 2.94 15.25
N VAL A 83 -1.39 2.03 14.80
CA VAL A 83 -1.15 1.25 13.58
C VAL A 83 -1.65 2.01 12.35
N PHE A 84 -0.84 2.04 11.30
CA PHE A 84 -1.15 2.70 10.03
C PHE A 84 -0.39 2.04 8.87
N ILE A 85 -0.84 2.32 7.65
CA ILE A 85 -0.19 1.91 6.40
C ILE A 85 0.52 3.14 5.81
N PRO A 86 1.86 3.18 5.79
CA PRO A 86 2.59 4.27 5.17
C PRO A 86 2.61 4.13 3.65
N LEU A 87 2.37 5.23 2.95
CA LEU A 87 2.69 5.37 1.53
C LEU A 87 4.01 6.12 1.41
N LEU A 88 5.02 5.45 0.87
CA LEU A 88 6.39 5.95 0.79
C LEU A 88 6.77 6.18 -0.67
N PRO A 89 7.54 7.23 -0.99
CA PRO A 89 8.19 7.33 -2.30
C PRO A 89 9.01 6.10 -2.59
N VAL A 90 8.89 5.60 -3.80
CA VAL A 90 9.79 4.54 -4.26
C VAL A 90 11.16 5.16 -4.42
N GLN A 91 12.12 4.68 -3.61
CA GLN A 91 13.49 5.11 -3.77
C GLN A 91 14.02 4.59 -5.09
N LYS A 92 14.55 5.50 -5.92
CA LYS A 92 15.38 5.13 -7.06
C LYS A 92 16.58 4.40 -6.46
N ARG A 93 16.62 3.07 -6.59
CA ARG A 93 17.80 2.31 -6.17
C ARG A 93 18.96 2.88 -6.96
N GLY A 94 19.85 3.58 -6.27
CA GLY A 94 20.98 4.26 -6.90
C GLY A 94 21.76 3.26 -7.74
N ARG A 95 22.14 3.69 -8.95
CA ARG A 95 23.11 3.01 -9.81
C ARG A 95 24.24 2.50 -8.91
N ASP A 96 24.44 1.19 -8.88
CA ASP A 96 25.61 0.63 -8.24
C ASP A 96 26.86 1.21 -8.91
N GLU A 97 27.83 1.66 -8.12
CA GLU A 97 29.08 2.26 -8.63
C GLU A 97 29.83 1.32 -9.60
N LYS A 98 29.48 0.03 -9.58
CA LYS A 98 30.00 -1.00 -10.48
C LYS A 98 29.37 -1.00 -11.88
N GLY A 99 28.51 -0.03 -12.21
CA GLY A 99 27.99 0.15 -13.56
C GLY A 99 27.17 -1.04 -14.05
N GLY A 100 26.54 -1.77 -13.13
CA GLY A 100 25.61 -2.83 -13.47
C GLY A 100 24.41 -2.20 -14.14
N ILE A 101 24.28 -2.37 -15.47
CA ILE A 101 23.07 -2.07 -16.21
C ILE A 101 22.02 -3.10 -15.78
N TRP A 102 21.46 -2.91 -14.58
CA TRP A 102 20.10 -3.36 -14.38
C TRP A 102 19.28 -2.54 -15.36
N ASP A 103 18.53 -3.23 -16.22
CA ASP A 103 17.48 -2.59 -17.02
C ASP A 103 16.69 -1.75 -16.03
N ASP A 104 16.91 -0.43 -16.13
CA ASP A 104 16.49 0.59 -15.19
C ASP A 104 14.99 0.68 -15.39
N GLY A 105 14.27 -0.33 -14.90
CA GLY A 105 12.84 -0.52 -15.03
C GLY A 105 12.24 0.74 -14.45
N ALA A 106 11.96 1.68 -15.34
CA ALA A 106 12.01 3.09 -15.02
C ALA A 106 11.02 3.35 -13.91
N VAL A 107 11.51 3.49 -12.67
CA VAL A 107 10.68 3.89 -11.56
C VAL A 107 10.22 5.29 -11.93
N ILE A 108 8.98 5.37 -12.40
CA ILE A 108 8.40 6.62 -12.89
C ILE A 108 8.38 7.56 -11.70
N ASP A 109 8.92 8.76 -11.91
CA ASP A 109 8.95 9.75 -10.86
C ASP A 109 7.53 10.07 -10.38
N GLY A 110 7.34 10.10 -9.07
CA GLY A 110 6.01 10.19 -8.44
C GLY A 110 5.40 8.83 -8.10
N SER A 111 6.12 7.73 -8.30
CA SER A 111 5.65 6.43 -7.81
C SER A 111 5.67 6.35 -6.28
N LEU A 112 4.59 5.80 -5.70
CA LEU A 112 4.50 5.48 -4.28
C LEU A 112 4.41 3.97 -4.09
N GLY A 113 5.03 3.47 -3.03
CA GLY A 113 4.98 2.08 -2.62
C GLY A 113 4.43 1.92 -1.22
N PHE A 114 3.79 0.78 -0.97
CA PHE A 114 3.43 0.35 0.38
C PHE A 114 3.46 -1.16 0.50
N ARG A 115 3.50 -1.64 1.74
CA ARG A 115 3.50 -3.07 2.07
C ARG A 115 2.34 -3.36 2.99
N THR A 116 1.63 -4.45 2.73
CA THR A 116 0.56 -4.92 3.60
C THR A 116 0.63 -6.42 3.75
N ARG A 117 0.16 -6.93 4.89
CA ARG A 117 0.02 -8.36 5.13
C ARG A 117 -1.24 -8.82 4.44
N VAL A 118 -1.12 -9.83 3.60
CA VAL A 118 -2.22 -10.49 2.92
C VAL A 118 -2.35 -11.89 3.47
N ILE A 119 -3.59 -12.34 3.62
CA ILE A 119 -3.86 -13.75 3.90
C ILE A 119 -3.70 -14.43 2.55
N ASP A 120 -2.71 -15.30 2.39
CA ASP A 120 -2.61 -16.11 1.17
C ASP A 120 -3.81 -17.06 1.15
N GLY A 121 -4.90 -16.57 0.53
CA GLY A 121 -6.08 -17.34 0.21
C GLY A 121 -5.75 -18.29 -0.91
N LYS A 122 -4.89 -19.29 -0.66
CA LYS A 122 -4.92 -20.48 -1.49
C LYS A 122 -6.34 -21.02 -1.32
N PRO A 123 -7.18 -21.03 -2.37
CA PRO A 123 -8.56 -21.48 -2.22
C PRO A 123 -8.50 -22.95 -1.82
N SER A 124 -8.67 -23.20 -0.52
CA SER A 124 -8.95 -24.53 -0.03
C SER A 124 -10.33 -24.86 -0.57
N ALA A 125 -10.36 -25.60 -1.67
CA ALA A 125 -11.59 -26.08 -2.27
C ALA A 125 -12.33 -26.94 -1.24
N GLY A 126 -13.30 -26.36 -0.51
CA GLY A 126 -14.21 -27.20 0.28
C GLY A 126 -14.90 -26.66 1.54
N SER A 127 -14.73 -25.41 2.01
CA SER A 127 -15.49 -24.99 3.20
C SER A 127 -15.95 -23.53 3.17
N SER A 128 -17.20 -23.33 2.79
CA SER A 128 -17.94 -22.08 3.01
C SER A 128 -18.33 -21.96 4.48
N SER A 129 -17.44 -21.47 5.33
CA SER A 129 -17.75 -21.15 6.72
C SER A 129 -17.61 -19.66 6.97
N SER A 130 -18.72 -19.06 7.41
CA SER A 130 -18.88 -17.67 7.84
C SER A 130 -17.68 -17.17 8.67
N SER A 131 -17.03 -16.13 8.16
CA SER A 131 -15.84 -15.51 8.75
C SER A 131 -16.19 -14.78 10.04
N THR A 132 -15.97 -15.45 11.17
CA THR A 132 -15.94 -14.82 12.50
C THR A 132 -14.56 -14.18 12.68
N MET A 133 -14.50 -12.86 12.89
CA MET A 133 -13.24 -12.13 13.07
C MET A 133 -12.44 -12.71 14.24
N THR A 134 -11.37 -13.45 13.92
CA THR A 134 -10.43 -13.96 14.90
C THR A 134 -9.46 -12.83 15.26
N ARG A 135 -9.48 -12.42 16.52
CA ARG A 135 -8.63 -11.39 17.14
C ARG A 135 -7.15 -11.73 16.93
N MET A 136 -6.51 -11.17 15.90
CA MET A 136 -5.09 -11.37 15.63
C MET A 136 -4.24 -10.48 16.55
N SER A 137 -3.42 -11.09 17.40
CA SER A 137 -2.34 -10.40 18.12
C SER A 137 -1.25 -9.99 17.13
N THR A 138 -1.20 -8.71 16.77
CA THR A 138 -0.10 -8.12 16.01
C THR A 138 1.06 -7.81 16.96
N THR A 139 2.23 -8.36 16.65
CA THR A 139 3.51 -7.91 17.22
C THR A 139 3.83 -6.53 16.65
N ALA A 140 3.26 -5.48 17.25
CA ALA A 140 3.73 -4.13 17.03
C ALA A 140 5.22 -4.09 17.41
N LEU A 141 6.08 -3.67 16.48
CA LEU A 141 7.48 -3.39 16.76
C LEU A 141 7.48 -2.18 17.68
N VAL A 142 7.52 -2.43 19.00
CA VAL A 142 7.50 -1.40 20.04
C VAL A 142 8.80 -0.60 19.94
N HIS A 143 8.74 0.57 19.31
CA HIS A 143 9.77 1.57 19.48
C HIS A 143 9.59 2.19 20.87
N SER A 144 10.58 2.00 21.74
CA SER A 144 10.64 2.64 23.06
C SER A 144 10.85 4.14 22.87
N TYR A 145 9.78 4.92 22.95
CA TYR A 145 9.87 6.37 23.10
C TYR A 145 10.24 6.70 24.56
N PRO A 146 10.97 7.81 24.79
CA PRO A 146 11.15 8.33 26.14
C PRO A 146 9.78 8.66 26.76
N PRO A 147 9.61 8.48 28.08
CA PRO A 147 8.33 8.71 28.76
C PRO A 147 7.86 10.15 28.51
N THR A 148 6.61 10.28 28.07
CA THR A 148 5.94 11.58 27.87
C THR A 148 6.00 12.40 29.18
N PRO A 149 6.45 13.66 29.14
CA PRO A 149 6.46 14.51 30.32
C PRO A 149 5.02 14.69 30.87
N PRO A 150 4.85 14.85 32.19
CA PRO A 150 3.55 15.01 32.81
C PRO A 150 2.83 16.25 32.24
N PRO A 151 1.49 16.19 32.05
CA PRO A 151 0.72 17.28 31.49
C PRO A 151 0.81 18.54 32.38
N PRO A 152 0.92 19.74 31.79
CA PRO A 152 0.86 20.99 32.54
C PRO A 152 -0.53 21.17 33.18
N PRO A 153 -0.62 21.88 34.32
CA PRO A 153 -1.89 22.07 35.03
C PRO A 153 -2.92 22.79 34.14
N THR A 154 -4.06 22.13 33.93
CA THR A 154 -5.19 22.69 33.19
C THR A 154 -5.90 23.75 34.03
N LEU A 155 -5.81 25.02 33.62
CA LEU A 155 -6.67 26.09 34.14
C LEU A 155 -8.07 25.95 33.53
N SER A 156 -9.01 25.43 34.32
CA SER A 156 -10.43 25.35 33.97
C SER A 156 -11.06 26.74 34.04
N LEU A 157 -11.09 27.46 32.91
CA LEU A 157 -11.93 28.64 32.75
C LEU A 157 -13.33 28.19 32.34
N THR A 158 -14.25 28.15 33.30
CA THR A 158 -15.67 27.88 33.08
C THR A 158 -16.30 29.07 32.34
N PRO A 159 -16.79 28.93 31.09
CA PRO A 159 -17.49 30.01 30.43
C PRO A 159 -18.85 30.27 31.09
N ALA A 160 -19.21 31.56 31.22
CA ALA A 160 -20.48 32.01 31.79
C ALA A 160 -21.67 31.52 30.94
N SER A 161 -22.67 30.94 31.61
CA SER A 161 -23.89 30.45 30.97
C SER A 161 -24.71 31.58 30.33
N PRO A 162 -25.29 31.38 29.13
CA PRO A 162 -26.18 32.36 28.52
C PRO A 162 -27.53 32.45 29.26
N PRO A 163 -28.16 33.64 29.31
CA PRO A 163 -29.47 33.83 29.95
C PRO A 163 -30.62 33.20 29.13
N PRO A 164 -31.71 32.80 29.78
CA PRO A 164 -32.86 32.20 29.11
C PRO A 164 -33.70 33.25 28.38
N SER A 165 -33.80 33.12 27.06
CA SER A 165 -34.76 33.86 26.24
C SER A 165 -36.09 33.09 26.13
N LEU A 166 -37.15 33.75 26.58
CA LEU A 166 -38.55 33.35 26.50
C LEU A 166 -39.12 33.48 25.07
N SER A 167 -40.30 32.86 24.88
CA SER A 167 -41.28 32.92 23.78
C SER A 167 -41.03 31.99 22.59
N SER A 168 -41.79 30.89 22.41
CA SER A 168 -43.23 30.70 22.15
C SER A 168 -43.64 31.00 20.72
N TYR A 169 -43.73 29.96 19.88
CA TYR A 169 -44.78 29.83 18.86
C TYR A 169 -45.13 28.35 18.72
N SER A 170 -46.38 28.06 19.09
CA SER A 170 -47.09 26.80 18.93
C SER A 170 -47.77 26.82 17.56
N LEU A 171 -47.63 25.75 16.79
CA LEU A 171 -48.56 25.44 15.70
C LEU A 171 -48.65 23.92 15.59
N ASP A 172 -49.82 23.44 16.00
CA ASP A 172 -50.29 22.06 15.96
C ASP A 172 -50.28 21.49 14.54
N GLU A 173 -49.94 20.21 14.40
CA GLU A 173 -50.51 19.31 13.37
C GLU A 173 -50.45 17.85 13.89
N PRO A 174 -51.45 17.01 13.54
CA PRO A 174 -51.85 15.88 14.37
C PRO A 174 -51.22 14.53 14.00
N ILE A 175 -50.91 13.83 15.09
CA ILE A 175 -50.91 12.39 15.36
C ILE A 175 -51.47 11.48 14.24
N SER A 176 -50.63 10.54 13.79
CA SER A 176 -51.05 9.19 13.44
C SER A 176 -49.99 8.19 13.89
N THR A 177 -50.16 7.77 15.15
CA THR A 177 -49.58 6.58 15.77
C THR A 177 -50.15 5.31 15.17
N LEU A 178 -49.32 4.36 14.75
CA LEU A 178 -49.58 2.94 14.97
C LEU A 178 -48.27 2.22 15.26
N ALA A 179 -48.18 1.78 16.51
CA ALA A 179 -47.14 0.93 17.05
C ALA A 179 -47.19 -0.47 16.44
N SER A 180 -46.05 -1.13 16.35
CA SER A 180 -45.97 -2.58 16.32
C SER A 180 -44.77 -3.02 17.14
N SER A 181 -45.04 -3.13 18.44
CA SER A 181 -44.26 -3.93 19.37
C SER A 181 -44.47 -5.41 19.01
N SER A 182 -43.39 -6.15 18.83
CA SER A 182 -43.43 -7.62 18.86
C SER A 182 -42.25 -8.10 19.69
N SER A 183 -42.56 -8.43 20.94
CA SER A 183 -41.73 -9.19 21.88
C SER A 183 -42.45 -10.50 22.13
N MET A 184 -41.86 -11.62 21.71
CA MET A 184 -42.13 -13.03 22.06
C MET A 184 -41.09 -13.83 21.24
N THR A 185 -40.42 -14.89 21.68
CA THR A 185 -40.64 -15.82 22.79
C THR A 185 -39.33 -16.56 23.04
N LEU A 186 -39.06 -16.79 24.32
CA LEU A 186 -38.04 -17.70 24.87
C LEU A 186 -38.55 -19.15 24.76
N LEU A 187 -37.65 -20.10 24.51
CA LEU A 187 -37.65 -21.55 24.85
C LEU A 187 -37.46 -22.53 23.68
N GLY A 188 -36.36 -23.29 23.78
CA GLY A 188 -36.37 -24.73 23.49
C GLY A 188 -35.51 -25.20 22.30
N HIS A 189 -34.32 -25.72 22.59
CA HIS A 189 -34.00 -27.16 22.52
C HIS A 189 -32.48 -27.36 22.54
N SER A 190 -31.96 -27.73 23.71
CA SER A 190 -30.63 -28.29 23.86
C SER A 190 -30.65 -29.74 23.38
N THR A 191 -29.94 -30.02 22.28
CA THR A 191 -29.47 -31.38 21.98
C THR A 191 -27.94 -31.35 22.01
N ASP A 192 -27.41 -31.68 23.19
CA ASP A 192 -26.01 -32.00 23.40
C ASP A 192 -25.62 -33.12 22.43
N THR A 193 -24.89 -32.76 21.39
CA THR A 193 -24.21 -33.71 20.50
C THR A 193 -22.73 -33.42 20.61
N LEU A 194 -22.07 -34.16 21.50
CA LEU A 194 -20.62 -34.13 21.75
C LEU A 194 -19.85 -34.67 20.55
N LEU A 195 -19.79 -33.89 19.46
CA LEU A 195 -18.91 -34.15 18.33
C LEU A 195 -17.59 -33.43 18.53
N LEU A 196 -16.51 -34.21 18.56
CA LEU A 196 -15.14 -33.73 18.71
C LEU A 196 -14.84 -32.61 17.70
N PRO A 197 -14.15 -31.52 18.11
CA PRO A 197 -13.75 -30.47 17.18
C PRO A 197 -12.76 -31.05 16.16
N PRO A 198 -12.97 -30.89 14.85
CA PRO A 198 -11.99 -31.27 13.84
C PRO A 198 -10.74 -30.39 13.98
N SER A 199 -9.74 -30.93 14.68
CA SER A 199 -8.46 -30.30 14.94
C SER A 199 -7.50 -30.51 13.76
N SER A 200 -7.60 -29.67 12.72
CA SER A 200 -6.51 -29.46 11.77
C SER A 200 -6.73 -28.21 10.92
N SER A 201 -6.88 -27.05 11.55
CA SER A 201 -6.76 -25.77 10.84
C SER A 201 -5.28 -25.51 10.56
N SER A 202 -4.82 -25.85 9.36
CA SER A 202 -3.51 -25.44 8.87
C SER A 202 -3.46 -23.91 8.84
N SER A 203 -2.82 -23.29 9.83
CA SER A 203 -2.64 -21.84 9.88
C SER A 203 -1.79 -21.42 8.68
N SER A 204 -2.39 -20.80 7.67
CA SER A 204 -1.63 -20.13 6.63
C SER A 204 -0.81 -19.02 7.28
N SER A 205 0.50 -19.03 7.05
CA SER A 205 1.35 -17.94 7.53
C SER A 205 1.00 -16.68 6.75
N PRO A 206 0.83 -15.52 7.40
CA PRO A 206 0.55 -14.27 6.71
C PRO A 206 1.73 -13.91 5.81
N THR A 207 1.46 -13.62 4.53
CA THR A 207 2.47 -13.22 3.56
C THR A 207 2.45 -11.70 3.42
N ILE A 208 3.63 -11.09 3.22
CA ILE A 208 3.72 -9.65 2.96
C ILE A 208 3.65 -9.44 1.45
N ALA A 209 2.67 -8.66 1.01
CA ALA A 209 2.59 -8.17 -0.36
C ALA A 209 3.09 -6.73 -0.45
N GLU A 210 3.82 -6.43 -1.52
CA GLU A 210 4.30 -5.10 -1.86
C GLU A 210 3.52 -4.58 -3.06
N PHE A 211 3.12 -3.32 -3.00
CA PHE A 211 2.32 -2.66 -4.02
C PHE A 211 3.01 -1.40 -4.50
N LEU A 212 2.85 -1.14 -5.79
CA LEU A 212 3.42 0.00 -6.49
C LEU A 212 2.32 0.78 -7.19
N LEU A 213 2.18 2.05 -6.79
CA LEU A 213 1.42 3.07 -7.51
C LEU A 213 2.38 3.78 -8.45
N SER A 214 2.06 3.80 -9.74
CA SER A 214 2.86 4.47 -10.75
C SER A 214 1.98 5.30 -11.68
N PRO A 215 2.38 6.53 -12.02
CA PRO A 215 1.69 7.33 -13.02
C PRO A 215 1.68 6.59 -14.35
N THR A 216 0.56 6.64 -15.06
CA THR A 216 0.48 6.04 -16.39
C THR A 216 1.09 7.01 -17.39
N THR A 217 2.33 6.76 -17.79
CA THR A 217 2.86 7.41 -19.00
C THR A 217 2.05 6.87 -20.17
N ALA A 218 1.27 7.70 -20.84
CA ALA A 218 0.56 7.30 -22.05
C ALA A 218 1.59 6.71 -23.02
N SER A 219 1.60 5.37 -23.13
CA SER A 219 2.49 4.65 -24.03
C SER A 219 2.09 5.07 -25.44
N THR A 220 2.80 6.06 -25.99
CA THR A 220 2.60 6.48 -27.36
C THR A 220 3.05 5.31 -28.21
N ASN A 221 2.09 4.53 -28.71
CA ASN A 221 2.36 3.38 -29.56
C ASN A 221 3.26 3.86 -30.71
N PRO A 222 4.47 3.30 -30.89
CA PRO A 222 5.42 3.80 -31.89
C PRO A 222 5.02 3.43 -33.33
N SER A 223 3.75 3.13 -33.61
CA SER A 223 3.28 2.75 -34.93
C SER A 223 3.38 3.95 -35.88
N THR A 224 4.43 3.92 -36.72
CA THR A 224 4.61 4.74 -37.93
C THR A 224 4.39 6.24 -37.73
N GLU A 225 5.03 6.83 -36.72
CA GLU A 225 5.14 8.28 -36.66
C GLU A 225 6.20 8.78 -37.66
N GLY A 226 5.80 9.66 -38.58
CA GLY A 226 6.69 10.28 -39.55
C GLY A 226 7.80 11.12 -38.90
N LEU A 227 8.88 11.38 -39.63
CA LEU A 227 10.04 12.19 -39.18
C LEU A 227 9.64 13.55 -38.58
N LEU A 228 8.56 14.15 -39.06
CA LEU A 228 8.02 15.42 -38.56
C LEU A 228 7.43 15.30 -37.14
N SER A 229 6.77 14.19 -36.81
CA SER A 229 6.30 13.90 -35.45
C SER A 229 7.48 13.66 -34.49
N ARG A 230 8.59 13.08 -34.96
CA ARG A 230 9.84 12.98 -34.18
C ARG A 230 10.46 14.35 -33.90
N ALA A 231 10.50 15.25 -34.89
CA ALA A 231 11.00 16.61 -34.70
C ALA A 231 10.12 17.41 -33.73
N LEU A 232 8.80 17.32 -33.85
CA LEU A 232 7.87 17.96 -32.91
C LEU A 232 7.93 17.33 -31.50
N LYS A 233 8.19 16.03 -31.37
CA LYS A 233 8.47 15.39 -30.08
C LYS A 233 9.79 15.85 -29.46
N ALA A 234 10.82 16.10 -30.26
CA ALA A 234 12.09 16.65 -29.78
C ALA A 234 11.94 18.11 -29.30
N PHE A 235 11.11 18.92 -29.97
CA PHE A 235 10.74 20.24 -29.45
C PHE A 235 9.83 20.15 -28.22
N LYS A 236 8.93 19.15 -28.15
CA LYS A 236 8.16 18.84 -26.95
C LYS A 236 9.00 18.37 -25.78
N TYR A 237 10.25 17.93 -25.97
CA TYR A 237 11.14 17.58 -24.87
C TYR A 237 11.56 18.80 -24.03
N TYR A 238 11.59 20.00 -24.64
CA TYR A 238 11.82 21.26 -23.92
C TYR A 238 10.54 21.81 -23.26
N THR A 239 9.37 21.46 -23.79
CA THR A 239 8.06 21.71 -23.14
C THR A 239 7.54 20.49 -22.38
N ALA A 240 8.37 19.46 -22.15
CA ALA A 240 7.94 18.21 -21.51
C ALA A 240 7.60 18.41 -20.03
N SER A 241 8.16 19.46 -19.42
CA SER A 241 7.71 19.93 -18.11
C SER A 241 6.24 20.38 -18.13
N THR A 242 5.73 20.82 -19.27
CA THR A 242 4.34 21.28 -19.46
C THR A 242 3.41 20.19 -19.99
N ASP A 243 3.93 19.22 -20.77
CA ASP A 243 3.13 18.04 -21.20
C ASP A 243 2.96 16.99 -20.07
N ILE A 244 3.77 17.02 -19.01
CA ILE A 244 3.44 16.31 -17.75
C ILE A 244 2.15 16.85 -17.14
N ILE A 245 1.79 18.11 -17.41
CA ILE A 245 0.56 18.75 -16.93
C ILE A 245 -0.62 18.41 -17.85
N SER A 246 -0.39 18.06 -19.13
CA SER A 246 -1.47 17.69 -20.07
C SER A 246 -1.81 16.20 -20.07
N ASN A 247 -0.87 15.35 -19.62
CA ASN A 247 -1.14 13.96 -19.28
C ASN A 247 -1.82 13.94 -17.92
N GLY A 248 -3.16 13.88 -17.91
CA GLY A 248 -3.96 13.90 -16.68
C GLY A 248 -3.50 12.91 -15.61
N TYR A 249 -4.06 13.01 -14.41
CA TYR A 249 -3.69 12.30 -13.19
C TYR A 249 -3.92 10.78 -13.21
N SER A 250 -3.79 10.12 -14.36
CA SER A 250 -3.99 8.69 -14.58
C SER A 250 -2.84 7.86 -13.98
N PHE A 251 -3.19 6.72 -13.39
CA PHE A 251 -2.20 5.83 -12.78
C PHE A 251 -2.68 4.40 -12.69
N THR A 252 -1.74 3.52 -12.34
CA THR A 252 -2.03 2.12 -12.02
C THR A 252 -1.42 1.75 -10.68
N LEU A 253 -2.09 0.84 -9.99
CA LEU A 253 -1.59 0.13 -8.82
C LEU A 253 -1.38 -1.33 -9.22
N SER A 254 -0.16 -1.81 -9.05
CA SER A 254 0.21 -3.19 -9.35
C SER A 254 0.88 -3.85 -8.15
N ARG A 255 0.72 -5.17 -8.04
CA ARG A 255 1.43 -5.98 -7.05
C ARG A 255 2.86 -6.21 -7.55
N VAL A 256 3.84 -5.94 -6.69
CA VAL A 256 5.24 -6.28 -6.94
C VAL A 256 5.41 -7.77 -6.64
N ILE A 257 5.66 -8.55 -7.68
CA ILE A 257 5.98 -9.97 -7.53
C ILE A 257 7.43 -10.04 -7.06
N ILE A 258 7.62 -10.18 -5.75
CA ILE A 258 8.93 -10.47 -5.19
C ILE A 258 9.25 -11.90 -5.59
N GLN A 259 10.07 -12.04 -6.64
CA GLN A 259 10.61 -13.35 -6.99
C GLN A 259 11.39 -13.84 -5.77
N ALA A 260 10.98 -14.99 -5.23
CA ALA A 260 11.73 -15.62 -4.16
C ALA A 260 13.19 -15.74 -4.61
N PRO A 261 14.17 -15.42 -3.74
CA PRO A 261 15.56 -15.55 -4.11
C PRO A 261 15.78 -16.95 -4.70
N PRO A 262 16.54 -17.07 -5.81
CA PRO A 262 16.79 -18.35 -6.41
C PRO A 262 17.29 -19.30 -5.31
N PRO A 263 16.77 -20.54 -5.23
CA PRO A 263 17.18 -21.46 -4.20
C PRO A 263 18.71 -21.52 -4.21
N PRO A 264 19.37 -21.37 -3.04
CA PRO A 264 20.81 -21.39 -2.99
C PRO A 264 21.27 -22.68 -3.68
N LEU A 265 22.14 -22.54 -4.68
CA LEU A 265 22.80 -23.65 -5.35
C LEU A 265 23.72 -24.32 -4.33
N HIS A 266 23.15 -25.04 -3.37
CA HIS A 266 23.88 -25.99 -2.57
C HIS A 266 24.29 -27.11 -3.53
N VAL A 267 25.47 -26.90 -4.12
CA VAL A 267 26.46 -27.89 -4.51
C VAL A 267 25.85 -29.29 -4.60
N ALA A 268 25.21 -29.57 -5.75
CA ALA A 268 24.81 -30.92 -6.15
C ALA A 268 26.04 -31.77 -6.53
N LEU A 269 27.11 -31.68 -5.74
CA LEU A 269 28.41 -32.32 -5.99
C LEU A 269 28.64 -33.53 -5.07
N ALA A 270 27.60 -34.05 -4.41
CA ALA A 270 27.71 -35.18 -3.48
C ALA A 270 26.83 -36.39 -3.84
N ALA A 271 26.49 -36.58 -5.12
CA ALA A 271 25.72 -37.75 -5.57
C ALA A 271 26.41 -38.60 -6.66
N ALA A 272 27.73 -38.46 -6.82
CA ALA A 272 28.53 -39.35 -7.66
C ALA A 272 29.71 -39.92 -6.88
N ALA A 273 29.42 -40.83 -5.94
CA ALA A 273 30.42 -41.75 -5.41
C ALA A 273 29.92 -43.19 -5.65
N PRO A 274 30.59 -43.98 -6.51
CA PRO A 274 30.38 -45.42 -6.56
C PRO A 274 31.33 -46.11 -5.58
N GLY A 275 30.77 -46.93 -4.69
CA GLY A 275 31.46 -48.13 -4.19
C GLY A 275 32.24 -48.03 -2.88
N SER A 276 31.81 -48.87 -1.94
CA SER A 276 32.59 -49.72 -1.04
C SER A 276 33.68 -49.14 -0.14
N GLY A 277 33.45 -49.25 1.17
CA GLY A 277 34.51 -49.17 2.17
C GLY A 277 33.98 -49.14 3.60
N SER A 278 33.57 -50.29 4.11
CA SER A 278 33.30 -50.53 5.54
C SER A 278 34.60 -50.45 6.34
N ILE A 279 34.75 -49.49 7.26
CA ILE A 279 35.59 -49.61 8.46
C ILE A 279 34.97 -48.80 9.63
N LEU A 280 34.93 -49.45 10.79
CA LEU A 280 34.37 -49.12 12.11
C LEU A 280 35.08 -47.95 12.86
N PRO A 281 34.60 -47.53 14.05
CA PRO A 281 34.65 -46.15 14.55
C PRO A 281 35.85 -45.87 15.46
N THR A 282 36.14 -44.58 15.69
CA THR A 282 36.96 -44.16 16.82
C THR A 282 36.40 -42.89 17.44
N THR A 283 35.76 -43.12 18.59
CA THR A 283 35.59 -42.23 19.73
C THR A 283 36.77 -41.29 19.94
N MET A 284 36.51 -39.98 20.10
CA MET A 284 37.14 -39.14 21.12
C MET A 284 36.30 -37.87 21.35
N SER A 285 35.79 -37.73 22.57
CA SER A 285 35.31 -36.46 23.15
C SER A 285 36.48 -35.48 23.31
N PRO A 286 36.20 -34.17 23.42
CA PRO A 286 36.43 -33.60 24.74
C PRO A 286 35.37 -32.55 25.17
N SER A 287 35.05 -32.63 26.45
CA SER A 287 34.59 -31.51 27.27
C SER A 287 35.65 -30.41 27.33
N LEU A 288 35.24 -29.14 27.43
CA LEU A 288 35.78 -28.23 28.46
C LEU A 288 34.94 -26.96 28.56
N SER A 289 34.37 -26.82 29.74
CA SER A 289 33.90 -25.63 30.42
C SER A 289 34.93 -24.49 30.44
N GLY A 290 34.45 -23.26 30.29
CA GLY A 290 35.26 -22.05 30.44
C GLY A 290 34.39 -20.82 30.72
N THR A 291 34.02 -20.65 31.99
CA THR A 291 33.54 -19.38 32.57
C THR A 291 34.68 -18.36 32.57
N GLY A 292 34.42 -17.15 32.08
CA GLY A 292 35.41 -16.06 32.06
C GLY A 292 34.74 -14.70 31.96
N THR A 293 34.47 -14.11 33.11
CA THR A 293 34.11 -12.70 33.32
C THR A 293 35.34 -11.80 33.14
N GLY A 294 35.22 -10.73 32.36
CA GLY A 294 36.23 -9.65 32.33
C GLY A 294 35.89 -8.53 31.33
N PRO A 295 35.86 -7.24 31.75
CA PRO A 295 35.56 -6.11 30.87
C PRO A 295 36.83 -5.56 30.19
N PRO A 296 36.74 -4.96 28.99
CA PRO A 296 37.82 -4.15 28.45
C PRO A 296 37.58 -2.62 28.58
N PRO A 297 38.65 -1.82 28.78
CA PRO A 297 38.66 -0.36 28.92
C PRO A 297 38.65 0.39 27.56
N PRO A 298 38.50 1.73 27.56
CA PRO A 298 38.47 2.55 26.34
C PRO A 298 39.86 3.09 25.96
N ALA A 299 40.20 3.09 24.66
CA ALA A 299 41.18 4.02 24.09
C ALA A 299 41.14 4.04 22.55
N SER A 300 40.85 5.24 22.02
CA SER A 300 41.57 5.98 20.99
C SER A 300 42.70 5.25 20.23
N GLY A 301 42.61 5.24 18.89
CA GLY A 301 43.72 4.87 18.03
C GLY A 301 43.37 4.95 16.55
N THR A 302 43.78 6.04 15.90
CA THR A 302 44.00 6.14 14.45
C THR A 302 45.06 5.14 14.00
N PRO A 303 44.90 4.52 12.83
CA PRO A 303 46.08 4.17 12.04
C PRO A 303 45.99 4.58 10.57
N SER A 304 47.13 5.12 10.15
CA SER A 304 47.55 5.50 8.83
C SER A 304 47.66 4.32 7.87
N SER A 305 47.34 4.60 6.61
CA SER A 305 47.91 4.10 5.37
C SER A 305 48.96 2.98 5.46
N SER A 306 48.61 1.79 4.95
CA SER A 306 49.60 0.85 4.41
C SER A 306 49.10 0.29 3.08
N LEU A 307 49.83 0.62 2.02
CA LEU A 307 49.70 0.07 0.68
C LEU A 307 50.28 -1.34 0.69
N SER A 308 49.40 -2.35 0.65
CA SER A 308 49.78 -3.75 0.47
C SER A 308 49.57 -4.13 -0.99
N SER A 309 50.66 -4.24 -1.73
CA SER A 309 50.75 -4.81 -3.06
C SER A 309 50.46 -6.32 -3.03
N THR A 310 49.29 -6.72 -3.54
CA THR A 310 48.94 -8.12 -3.76
C THR A 310 49.55 -8.63 -5.08
N PRO A 311 50.11 -9.85 -5.09
CA PRO A 311 50.65 -10.48 -6.29
C PRO A 311 49.54 -10.89 -7.27
N THR A 312 49.78 -10.58 -8.54
CA THR A 312 48.99 -10.95 -9.72
C THR A 312 48.82 -12.47 -9.81
N PRO A 313 47.59 -13.01 -9.85
CA PRO A 313 47.39 -14.43 -10.12
C PRO A 313 47.61 -14.75 -11.61
N PRO A 314 48.01 -16.00 -11.93
CA PRO A 314 48.29 -16.44 -13.28
C PRO A 314 47.02 -16.44 -14.16
N SER A 315 47.17 -15.88 -15.35
CA SER A 315 46.18 -15.88 -16.43
C SER A 315 45.93 -17.31 -16.89
N VAL A 316 44.79 -17.90 -16.50
CA VAL A 316 44.30 -19.17 -17.04
C VAL A 316 43.31 -18.83 -18.15
N SER A 317 43.74 -19.03 -19.39
CA SER A 317 42.90 -18.95 -20.59
C SER A 317 41.89 -20.09 -20.58
N ALA A 318 40.74 -19.88 -19.95
CA ALA A 318 39.58 -20.76 -20.05
C ALA A 318 38.93 -20.54 -21.42
N SER A 319 38.90 -21.60 -22.22
CA SER A 319 38.19 -21.67 -23.48
C SER A 319 36.69 -21.58 -23.19
N GLU A 320 36.12 -20.42 -23.49
CA GLU A 320 34.72 -20.06 -23.28
C GLU A 320 33.85 -20.89 -24.24
N SER A 321 33.42 -22.06 -23.77
CA SER A 321 32.39 -22.87 -24.44
C SER A 321 31.08 -22.09 -24.35
N ALA A 322 30.71 -21.46 -25.46
CA ALA A 322 29.50 -20.67 -25.63
C ALA A 322 28.25 -21.55 -25.44
N SER A 323 27.85 -21.74 -24.18
CA SER A 323 26.55 -22.31 -23.84
C SER A 323 25.47 -21.30 -24.25
N PRO A 324 24.49 -21.67 -25.09
CA PRO A 324 23.42 -20.78 -25.50
C PRO A 324 22.63 -20.33 -24.26
N SER A 325 22.72 -19.05 -23.92
CA SER A 325 21.97 -18.45 -22.84
C SER A 325 20.46 -18.62 -23.14
N PRO A 326 19.66 -19.13 -22.20
CA PRO A 326 18.25 -19.37 -22.43
C PRO A 326 17.56 -18.04 -22.78
N PRO A 327 16.61 -18.04 -23.74
CA PRO A 327 15.95 -16.82 -24.16
C PRO A 327 15.27 -16.14 -22.96
N LEU A 328 15.65 -14.88 -22.72
CA LEU A 328 15.03 -13.99 -21.74
C LEU A 328 13.51 -13.96 -21.98
N ARG A 329 12.77 -14.68 -21.14
CA ARG A 329 11.31 -14.67 -21.18
C ARG A 329 10.86 -13.27 -20.79
N LYS A 330 10.27 -12.53 -21.73
CA LYS A 330 9.60 -11.26 -21.44
C LYS A 330 8.65 -11.49 -20.26
N LEU A 331 8.95 -10.87 -19.11
CA LEU A 331 8.04 -10.89 -17.97
C LEU A 331 6.71 -10.29 -18.44
N ARG A 332 5.62 -11.05 -18.30
CA ARG A 332 4.28 -10.49 -18.52
C ARG A 332 4.12 -9.35 -17.53
N SER A 333 3.76 -8.16 -18.01
CA SER A 333 3.41 -7.05 -17.14
C SER A 333 2.28 -7.51 -16.20
N PRO A 334 2.41 -7.32 -14.88
CA PRO A 334 1.37 -7.71 -13.95
C PRO A 334 0.07 -6.99 -14.32
N ILE A 335 -1.05 -7.70 -14.22
CA ILE A 335 -2.38 -7.09 -14.41
C ILE A 335 -2.58 -6.06 -13.29
N PRO A 336 -2.93 -4.81 -13.60
CA PRO A 336 -3.12 -3.79 -12.57
C PRO A 336 -4.33 -4.15 -11.70
N LEU A 337 -4.14 -4.09 -10.39
CA LEU A 337 -5.21 -4.31 -9.40
C LEU A 337 -6.19 -3.14 -9.38
N LEU A 338 -5.64 -1.92 -9.53
CA LEU A 338 -6.43 -0.71 -9.61
C LEU A 338 -5.87 0.19 -10.72
N THR A 339 -6.78 0.80 -11.47
CA THR A 339 -6.46 1.75 -12.54
C THR A 339 -7.32 2.98 -12.35
N PHE A 340 -6.72 4.16 -12.41
CA PHE A 340 -7.45 5.41 -12.50
C PHE A 340 -7.17 6.06 -13.84
N THR A 341 -8.25 6.49 -14.50
CA THR A 341 -8.20 7.27 -15.73
C THR A 341 -8.77 8.64 -15.45
N ASP A 342 -7.92 9.65 -15.59
CA ASP A 342 -8.33 11.03 -15.51
C ASP A 342 -9.20 11.38 -16.73
N LEU A 343 -10.38 11.93 -16.46
CA LEU A 343 -11.36 12.38 -17.45
C LEU A 343 -11.60 13.88 -17.34
N THR A 344 -10.75 14.60 -16.60
CA THR A 344 -10.85 16.05 -16.42
C THR A 344 -10.64 16.74 -17.77
N PRO A 345 -11.63 17.53 -18.24
CA PRO A 345 -11.47 18.26 -19.49
C PRO A 345 -10.30 19.25 -19.40
N ALA A 346 -9.51 19.37 -20.46
CA ALA A 346 -8.35 20.28 -20.51
C ALA A 346 -8.68 21.75 -20.22
N PHE A 347 -9.95 22.15 -20.42
CA PHE A 347 -10.45 23.50 -20.20
C PHE A 347 -11.46 23.56 -19.04
N ASN A 348 -11.18 22.85 -17.94
CA ASN A 348 -12.05 22.95 -16.77
C ASN A 348 -11.78 24.25 -15.98
N ILE A 349 -12.62 25.25 -16.19
CA ILE A 349 -12.56 26.55 -15.48
C ILE A 349 -12.77 26.36 -13.97
N SER A 350 -13.55 25.36 -13.56
CA SER A 350 -13.87 25.06 -12.16
C SER A 350 -12.76 24.32 -11.41
N GLY A 351 -11.70 23.86 -12.09
CA GLY A 351 -10.64 23.07 -11.43
C GLY A 351 -11.13 21.75 -10.80
N SER A 352 -12.34 21.29 -11.14
CA SER A 352 -12.92 20.07 -10.59
C SER A 352 -12.27 18.83 -11.24
N LEU A 353 -11.75 17.95 -10.41
CA LEU A 353 -11.22 16.64 -10.79
C LEU A 353 -12.39 15.71 -11.15
N SER A 354 -12.31 15.10 -12.33
CA SER A 354 -13.23 14.05 -12.75
C SER A 354 -12.45 12.86 -13.30
N GLY A 355 -12.82 11.64 -12.92
CA GLY A 355 -12.13 10.45 -13.42
C GLY A 355 -12.88 9.15 -13.22
N SER A 356 -12.35 8.07 -13.78
CA SER A 356 -12.87 6.70 -13.62
C SER A 356 -11.85 5.85 -12.86
N LEU A 357 -12.29 5.26 -11.76
CA LEU A 357 -11.51 4.33 -10.94
C LEU A 357 -12.02 2.90 -11.15
N VAL A 358 -11.14 2.01 -11.59
CA VAL A 358 -11.45 0.60 -11.86
C VAL A 358 -10.65 -0.27 -10.91
N VAL A 359 -11.33 -1.20 -10.23
CA VAL A 359 -10.72 -2.15 -9.28
C VAL A 359 -11.05 -3.58 -9.72
N ASP A 360 -10.04 -4.45 -9.85
CA ASP A 360 -10.25 -5.88 -10.07
C ASP A 360 -10.77 -6.53 -8.78
N LYS A 361 -12.04 -6.95 -8.79
CA LYS A 361 -12.71 -7.55 -7.62
C LYS A 361 -12.07 -8.88 -7.25
N ARG A 362 -11.68 -9.67 -8.24
CA ARG A 362 -11.14 -11.01 -8.02
C ARG A 362 -9.80 -10.92 -7.31
N GLU A 363 -8.93 -10.03 -7.75
CA GLU A 363 -7.63 -9.85 -7.08
C GLU A 363 -7.83 -9.25 -5.67
N ALA A 364 -8.72 -8.27 -5.50
CA ALA A 364 -9.05 -7.74 -4.17
C ALA A 364 -9.56 -8.83 -3.20
N GLU A 365 -10.44 -9.72 -3.68
CA GLU A 365 -10.95 -10.89 -2.93
C GLU A 365 -9.84 -11.89 -2.59
N VAL A 366 -8.96 -12.20 -3.54
CA VAL A 366 -7.82 -13.11 -3.32
C VAL A 366 -6.87 -12.56 -2.24
N LEU A 367 -6.69 -11.24 -2.20
CA LEU A 367 -5.88 -10.58 -1.16
C LEU A 367 -6.59 -10.49 0.19
N GLY A 368 -7.91 -10.71 0.22
CA GLY A 368 -8.75 -10.58 1.41
C GLY A 368 -8.85 -9.15 1.94
N ILE A 369 -8.68 -8.16 1.06
CA ILE A 369 -8.69 -6.73 1.43
C ILE A 369 -9.97 -6.07 0.93
N GLU A 370 -10.63 -5.31 1.80
CA GLU A 370 -11.88 -4.62 1.50
C GLU A 370 -11.74 -3.65 0.31
N GLN A 371 -12.77 -3.57 -0.52
CA GLN A 371 -12.82 -2.67 -1.66
C GLN A 371 -12.61 -1.19 -1.29
N SER A 372 -13.17 -0.73 -0.17
CA SER A 372 -13.03 0.67 0.26
C SER A 372 -11.58 1.06 0.53
N PHE A 373 -10.71 0.11 0.91
CA PHE A 373 -9.28 0.35 1.05
C PHE A 373 -8.64 0.74 -0.27
N TRP A 374 -8.91 -0.02 -1.34
CA TRP A 374 -8.34 0.24 -2.66
C TRP A 374 -8.83 1.60 -3.19
N VAL A 375 -10.10 1.93 -2.96
CA VAL A 375 -10.64 3.26 -3.27
C VAL A 375 -9.90 4.36 -2.49
N ALA A 376 -9.68 4.17 -1.18
CA ALA A 376 -8.92 5.12 -0.36
C ALA A 376 -7.51 5.34 -0.92
N VAL A 377 -6.78 4.26 -1.20
CA VAL A 377 -5.43 4.32 -1.79
C VAL A 377 -5.45 5.07 -3.13
N GLY A 378 -6.44 4.81 -3.98
CA GLY A 378 -6.60 5.52 -5.25
C GLY A 378 -6.79 7.02 -5.06
N LEU A 379 -7.73 7.42 -4.20
CA LEU A 379 -8.03 8.84 -3.92
C LEU A 379 -6.86 9.59 -3.27
N VAL A 380 -6.09 8.90 -2.42
CA VAL A 380 -4.87 9.43 -1.82
C VAL A 380 -3.83 9.73 -2.89
N TYR A 381 -3.66 8.81 -3.83
CA TYR A 381 -2.67 8.97 -4.87
C TYR A 381 -3.05 10.07 -5.86
N VAL A 382 -4.33 10.21 -6.21
CA VAL A 382 -4.78 11.36 -7.01
C VAL A 382 -4.42 12.69 -6.33
N GLY A 383 -4.75 12.84 -5.04
CA GLY A 383 -4.43 14.07 -4.31
C GLY A 383 -2.92 14.32 -4.20
N PHE A 384 -2.11 13.27 -4.10
CA PHE A 384 -0.65 13.38 -4.16
C PHE A 384 -0.17 13.89 -5.53
N LEU A 385 -0.72 13.38 -6.63
CA LEU A 385 -0.32 13.82 -7.98
C LEU A 385 -0.71 15.28 -8.23
N GLU A 386 -1.88 15.72 -7.76
CA GLU A 386 -2.33 17.12 -7.82
C GLU A 386 -1.33 18.05 -7.11
N GLU A 387 -1.00 17.74 -5.85
CA GLU A 387 -0.06 18.55 -5.05
C GLU A 387 1.35 18.55 -5.64
N ARG A 388 1.80 17.40 -6.13
CA ARG A 388 3.09 17.28 -6.81
C ARG A 388 3.12 18.17 -8.06
N GLY A 389 2.06 18.18 -8.85
CA GLY A 389 1.93 19.05 -10.02
C GLY A 389 2.07 20.53 -9.64
N SER A 390 1.36 20.97 -8.60
CA SER A 390 1.45 22.34 -8.08
C SER A 390 2.86 22.68 -7.58
N TYR A 391 3.52 21.75 -6.86
CA TYR A 391 4.88 21.96 -6.38
C TYR A 391 5.90 22.10 -7.51
N LEU A 392 5.84 21.21 -8.51
CA LEU A 392 6.74 21.28 -9.67
C LEU A 392 6.55 22.55 -10.49
N ALA A 393 5.31 23.01 -10.64
CA ALA A 393 5.03 24.30 -11.28
C ALA A 393 5.69 25.46 -10.51
N SER A 394 5.60 25.47 -9.18
CA SER A 394 6.19 26.53 -8.35
C SER A 394 7.72 26.56 -8.32
N LEU A 395 8.39 25.46 -8.69
CA LEU A 395 9.85 25.41 -8.80
C LEU A 395 10.37 25.87 -10.18
N GLY A 396 9.48 25.95 -11.18
CA GLY A 396 9.83 26.29 -12.56
C GLY A 396 9.78 27.78 -12.88
N ASP A 397 9.13 28.59 -12.01
CA ASP A 397 9.14 30.05 -12.04
C ASP A 397 10.39 30.61 -11.34
#